data_AF-A0A5B9DDU4-F1
#
_entry.id   AF-A0A5B9DDU4-F1
#
_cell.length_a   1.000
_cell.length_b   1.000
_cell.length_c   1.000
_cell.angle_alpha   90.00
_cell.angle_beta   90.00
_cell.angle_gamma   90.00
#
_symmetry.space_group_name_H-M   'P 1'
#
loop_
_entity.id
_entity.type
_entity.pdbx_description
1 polymer ?
#
loop_
_entity_poly.entity_id
_entity_poly.type
_entity_poly.pdbx_seq_one_letter_code
_entity_poly.pdbx_strand_id
1 'polypeptide(L)'
;MNLLNTLKLYGGFLFRWTGFPVEPKLEKIGQPDENSPVFLTSNFNITVHRVMKALKNTDCWLLIAPSNGINVWCGACGDDFLTSSVLSILKTSDIGNKVKHRRLILPQLSACGLDPIEIKKKTGWDVKFGPVYAKDIPDYLKNNLQKTKSQREVIFPIKARLEMGNMYFAMLTIILTIIYGICAIFIDRLDWFVYLDMICLCALMNYGALFSVPYLKLKSGRKKMIIFEVFIIGLILLFYFFIWLDLFVLIWNLVLSLLFMFILSEDLHGLTPIYKSELGNANWKKGKKTMNFIIAEYKLNPYGRISINREICIGCGVCIDVCPRNVYLMNESDKKVDLVDPIKCINCNACVHRCLAQCLTILPD
;
A
#
# COMPACT_ATOMS: atom_id res chain seq x y z
N MET A 1 -15.11 6.71 23.09
CA MET A 1 -15.11 7.03 21.64
C MET A 1 -16.56 7.25 21.24
N ASN A 2 -16.93 8.40 20.65
CA ASN A 2 -18.33 8.69 20.32
C ASN A 2 -18.85 7.79 19.18
N LEU A 3 -20.16 7.57 19.08
CA LEU A 3 -20.82 6.72 18.06
C LEU A 3 -20.37 7.07 16.64
N LEU A 4 -20.27 8.36 16.32
CA LEU A 4 -19.82 8.85 15.02
C LEU A 4 -18.39 8.41 14.66
N ASN A 5 -17.46 8.41 15.63
CA ASN A 5 -16.08 7.96 15.39
C ASN A 5 -16.02 6.44 15.20
N THR A 6 -16.88 5.71 15.89
CA THR A 6 -17.03 4.27 15.75
C THR A 6 -17.59 3.92 14.36
N LEU A 7 -18.63 4.63 13.92
CA LEU A 7 -19.19 4.49 12.57
C LEU A 7 -18.18 4.86 11.48
N LYS A 8 -17.42 5.95 11.63
CA LYS A 8 -16.33 6.30 10.70
C LYS A 8 -15.22 5.26 10.65
N LEU A 9 -14.93 4.60 11.78
CA LEU A 9 -13.92 3.55 11.83
C LEU A 9 -14.39 2.28 11.12
N TYR A 10 -15.60 1.78 11.43
CA TYR A 10 -16.19 0.61 10.78
C TYR A 10 -16.53 0.87 9.30
N GLY A 11 -17.10 2.04 9.01
CA GLY A 11 -17.32 2.52 7.65
C GLY A 11 -16.00 2.64 6.88
N GLY A 12 -14.92 3.10 7.51
CA GLY A 12 -13.59 3.13 6.89
C GLY A 12 -13.03 1.73 6.57
N PHE A 13 -13.40 0.69 7.32
CA PHE A 13 -12.97 -0.69 7.00
C PHE A 13 -13.66 -1.26 5.76
N LEU A 14 -14.94 -0.95 5.55
CA LEU A 14 -15.70 -1.41 4.38
C LEU A 14 -15.52 -0.49 3.16
N PHE A 15 -15.54 0.82 3.41
CA PHE A 15 -15.50 1.88 2.41
C PHE A 15 -14.17 2.63 2.47
N ARG A 16 -13.06 1.89 2.46
CA ARG A 16 -11.71 2.48 2.62
C ARG A 16 -11.37 3.53 1.54
N TRP A 17 -12.04 3.51 0.39
CA TRP A 17 -11.89 4.50 -0.67
C TRP A 17 -12.46 5.90 -0.32
N THR A 18 -13.32 6.02 0.69
CA THR A 18 -13.88 7.33 1.11
C THR A 18 -12.90 8.14 1.95
N GLY A 19 -11.83 7.51 2.45
CA GLY A 19 -10.76 8.12 3.24
C GLY A 19 -11.15 8.52 4.67
N PHE A 20 -12.29 9.20 4.85
CA PHE A 20 -12.72 9.84 6.10
C PHE A 20 -11.54 10.58 6.77
N PRO A 21 -11.05 11.70 6.21
CA PRO A 21 -9.87 12.38 6.75
C PRO A 21 -10.08 12.83 8.20
N VAL A 22 -9.03 12.69 9.00
CA VAL A 22 -8.90 13.37 10.30
C VAL A 22 -8.38 14.79 10.04
N GLU A 23 -8.82 15.75 10.83
CA GLU A 23 -8.30 17.11 10.75
C GLU A 23 -6.78 17.13 11.03
N PRO A 24 -5.96 17.76 10.18
CA PRO A 24 -4.54 17.89 10.44
C PRO A 24 -4.29 18.71 11.71
N LYS A 25 -3.55 18.14 12.66
CA LYS A 25 -3.25 18.77 13.95
C LYS A 25 -2.05 18.13 14.62
N LEU A 26 -1.55 18.83 15.65
CA LEU A 26 -0.69 18.23 16.65
C LEU A 26 -1.54 17.51 17.69
N GLU A 27 -1.24 16.25 17.95
CA GLU A 27 -1.82 15.50 19.04
C GLU A 27 -0.83 15.19 20.15
N LYS A 28 -1.34 15.26 21.39
CA LYS A 28 -0.61 14.94 22.62
C LYS A 28 -0.97 13.52 23.04
N ILE A 29 0.01 12.64 23.19
CA ILE A 29 -0.22 11.26 23.67
C ILE A 29 0.51 11.06 24.98
N GLY A 30 -0.23 10.74 26.05
CA GLY A 30 0.33 10.63 27.40
C GLY A 30 0.66 11.99 28.01
N GLN A 31 1.80 12.07 28.69
CA GLN A 31 2.35 13.27 29.31
C GLN A 31 3.73 13.62 28.72
N PRO A 32 3.82 13.95 27.42
CA PRO A 32 5.09 14.30 26.80
C PRO A 32 5.68 15.57 27.41
N ASP A 33 6.99 15.54 27.57
CA ASP A 33 7.86 16.64 27.95
C ASP A 33 8.61 17.20 26.72
N GLU A 34 9.59 18.06 27.00
CA GLU A 34 10.43 18.72 25.99
C GLU A 34 11.46 17.79 25.31
N ASN A 35 11.67 16.58 25.84
CA ASN A 35 12.58 15.56 25.30
C ASN A 35 11.83 14.43 24.59
N SER A 36 10.50 14.44 24.66
CA SER A 36 9.64 13.39 24.14
C SER A 36 9.65 13.33 22.61
N PRO A 37 9.61 12.12 22.03
CA PRO A 37 9.73 11.94 20.58
C PRO A 37 8.55 12.56 19.82
N VAL A 38 8.85 13.04 18.61
CA VAL A 38 7.86 13.59 17.67
C VAL A 38 7.68 12.63 16.50
N PHE A 39 6.47 12.12 16.35
CA PHE A 39 6.06 11.24 15.27
C PHE A 39 5.22 11.98 14.23
N LEU A 40 5.20 11.46 13.01
CA LEU A 40 4.32 11.94 11.96
C LEU A 40 3.48 10.81 11.37
N THR A 41 2.23 11.10 11.04
CA THR A 41 1.33 10.22 10.29
C THR A 41 0.59 11.01 9.20
N SER A 42 0.05 10.30 8.22
CA SER A 42 -0.95 10.84 7.30
C SER A 42 -2.30 11.02 8.01
N ASN A 43 -3.20 11.83 7.46
CA ASN A 43 -4.51 12.10 8.06
C ASN A 43 -5.61 11.09 7.68
N PHE A 44 -5.22 9.90 7.20
CA PHE A 44 -6.18 8.82 6.99
C PHE A 44 -6.66 8.22 8.33
N ASN A 45 -7.97 8.21 8.56
CA ASN A 45 -8.56 7.86 9.85
C ASN A 45 -8.11 6.51 10.42
N ILE A 46 -8.03 5.46 9.60
CA ILE A 46 -7.57 4.15 10.05
C ILE A 46 -6.08 4.17 10.42
N THR A 47 -5.25 4.90 9.66
CA THR A 47 -3.82 5.06 9.99
C THR A 47 -3.67 5.76 11.33
N VAL A 48 -4.35 6.89 11.52
CA VAL A 48 -4.30 7.67 12.78
C VAL A 48 -4.68 6.79 13.97
N HIS A 49 -5.81 6.07 13.88
CA HIS A 49 -6.24 5.15 14.95
C HIS A 49 -5.21 4.05 15.26
N ARG A 50 -4.57 3.48 14.24
CA ARG A 50 -3.54 2.44 14.44
C ARG A 50 -2.28 2.98 15.12
N VAL A 51 -1.84 4.17 14.71
CA VAL A 51 -0.66 4.83 15.28
C VAL A 51 -0.95 5.24 16.72
N MET A 52 -2.07 5.90 16.98
CA MET A 52 -2.49 6.26 18.35
C MET A 52 -2.60 5.04 19.26
N LYS A 53 -3.16 3.92 18.75
CA LYS A 53 -3.23 2.66 19.52
C LYS A 53 -1.85 2.12 19.87
N ALA A 54 -0.90 2.18 18.94
CA ALA A 54 0.47 1.71 19.17
C ALA A 54 1.26 2.61 20.13
N LEU A 55 0.94 3.91 20.16
CA LEU A 55 1.60 4.91 21.00
C LEU A 55 0.93 5.10 22.38
N LYS A 56 -0.13 4.35 22.71
CA LYS A 56 -0.93 4.55 23.94
C LYS A 56 -0.09 4.58 25.24
N ASN A 57 1.01 3.84 25.27
CA ASN A 57 1.91 3.73 26.44
C ASN A 57 3.25 4.46 26.22
N THR A 58 3.27 5.47 25.34
CA THR A 58 4.45 6.26 25.01
C THR A 58 4.12 7.74 25.12
N ASP A 59 4.81 8.45 26.01
CA ASP A 59 4.71 9.90 26.12
C ASP A 59 5.35 10.53 24.88
N CYS A 60 4.53 11.09 23.98
CA CYS A 60 5.01 11.59 22.70
C CYS A 60 4.07 12.61 22.04
N TRP A 61 4.60 13.28 21.02
CA TRP A 61 3.87 14.18 20.14
C TRP A 61 3.59 13.50 18.80
N LEU A 62 2.35 13.59 18.31
CA LEU A 62 1.95 13.04 17.01
C LEU A 62 1.47 14.15 16.09
N LEU A 63 2.19 14.38 15.00
CA LEU A 63 1.76 15.27 13.92
C LEU A 63 0.90 14.49 12.93
N ILE A 64 -0.37 14.91 12.79
CA ILE A 64 -1.28 14.40 11.77
C ILE A 64 -1.20 15.34 10.59
N ALA A 65 -0.50 14.92 9.53
CA ALA A 65 -0.23 15.73 8.35
C ALA A 65 -1.33 15.57 7.27
N PRO A 66 -1.65 16.62 6.50
CA PRO A 66 -2.66 16.54 5.45
C PRO A 66 -2.24 15.55 4.35
N SER A 67 -3.17 14.66 3.98
CA SER A 67 -2.99 13.68 2.91
C SER A 67 -4.30 13.34 2.20
N ASN A 68 -5.28 14.25 2.18
CA ASN A 68 -6.62 14.05 1.60
C ASN A 68 -7.36 12.80 2.11
N GLY A 69 -7.04 12.31 3.30
CA GLY A 69 -7.62 11.07 3.82
C GLY A 69 -7.05 9.81 3.14
N ILE A 70 -5.90 9.89 2.47
CA ILE A 70 -5.21 8.76 1.86
C ILE A 70 -4.14 8.24 2.81
N ASN A 71 -3.97 6.92 2.84
CA ASN A 71 -3.01 6.26 3.73
C ASN A 71 -1.56 6.63 3.37
N VAL A 72 -0.63 6.42 4.31
CA VAL A 72 0.79 6.79 4.19
C VAL A 72 1.43 6.36 2.87
N TRP A 73 1.26 5.10 2.48
CA TRP A 73 2.00 4.55 1.34
C TRP A 73 1.38 5.00 0.02
N CYS A 74 0.06 4.83 -0.13
CA CYS A 74 -0.64 5.28 -1.32
C CYS A 74 -0.49 6.80 -1.52
N GLY A 75 -0.58 7.59 -0.45
CA GLY A 75 -0.43 9.03 -0.53
C GLY A 75 1.00 9.45 -0.88
N ALA A 76 2.02 8.79 -0.33
CA ALA A 76 3.40 9.14 -0.62
C ALA A 76 3.83 8.78 -2.05
N CYS A 77 3.33 7.66 -2.57
CA CYS A 77 3.68 7.22 -3.92
C CYS A 77 2.66 7.72 -4.97
N GLY A 78 1.58 8.38 -4.55
CA GLY A 78 0.50 8.93 -5.38
C GLY A 78 0.32 10.45 -5.21
N ASP A 79 1.35 11.14 -4.73
CA ASP A 79 1.45 12.60 -4.65
C ASP A 79 0.51 13.35 -3.67
N ASP A 80 -0.32 12.66 -2.89
CA ASP A 80 -1.17 13.27 -1.85
C ASP A 80 -0.45 13.53 -0.52
N PHE A 81 0.69 12.86 -0.27
CA PHE A 81 1.43 12.96 0.99
C PHE A 81 2.92 13.17 0.72
N LEU A 82 3.31 14.42 0.61
CA LEU A 82 4.64 14.84 0.14
C LEU A 82 5.42 15.62 1.21
N THR A 83 6.65 16.02 0.88
CA THR A 83 7.44 16.95 1.69
C THR A 83 6.63 18.20 2.07
N SER A 84 5.82 18.74 1.16
CA SER A 84 4.95 19.90 1.41
C SER A 84 3.96 19.68 2.57
N SER A 85 3.38 18.48 2.70
CA SER A 85 2.50 18.11 3.81
C SER A 85 3.22 18.18 5.15
N VAL A 86 4.49 17.73 5.20
CA VAL A 86 5.33 17.80 6.39
C VAL A 86 5.70 19.25 6.73
N LEU A 87 6.10 20.03 5.73
CA LEU A 87 6.42 21.45 5.91
C LEU A 87 5.22 22.24 6.44
N SER A 88 4.02 21.96 5.92
CA SER A 88 2.78 22.58 6.37
C SER A 88 2.53 22.30 7.85
N ILE A 89 2.50 21.01 8.25
CA ILE A 89 2.17 20.66 9.64
C ILE A 89 3.24 21.10 10.64
N LEU A 90 4.53 21.07 10.27
CA LEU A 90 5.60 21.58 11.14
C LEU A 90 5.47 23.09 11.41
N LYS A 91 4.98 23.87 10.43
CA LYS A 91 4.77 25.31 10.58
C LYS A 91 3.53 25.65 11.38
N THR A 92 2.45 24.88 11.24
CA THR A 92 1.15 25.20 11.87
C THR A 92 0.95 24.58 13.26
N SER A 93 1.77 23.60 13.65
CA SER A 93 1.60 22.83 14.89
C SER A 93 2.22 23.42 16.16
N ASP A 94 3.07 24.45 16.05
CA ASP A 94 3.86 24.99 17.17
C ASP A 94 4.79 23.96 17.85
N ILE A 95 5.03 22.80 17.22
CA ILE A 95 5.83 21.72 17.81
C ILE A 95 7.28 22.14 18.12
N GLY A 96 7.82 23.10 17.37
CA GLY A 96 9.17 23.64 17.59
C GLY A 96 9.35 24.30 18.97
N ASN A 97 8.29 24.83 19.58
CA ASN A 97 8.34 25.45 20.90
C ASN A 97 8.04 24.46 22.04
N LYS A 98 7.62 23.23 21.71
CA LYS A 98 7.25 22.20 22.70
C LYS A 98 8.36 21.19 22.97
N VAL A 99 9.36 21.09 22.09
CA VAL A 99 10.50 20.19 22.25
C VAL A 99 11.83 20.93 22.06
N LYS A 100 12.85 20.54 22.84
CA LYS A 100 14.22 21.07 22.78
C LYS A 100 15.01 20.57 21.56
N HIS A 101 14.60 19.45 20.99
CA HIS A 101 15.25 18.84 19.84
C HIS A 101 14.54 19.18 18.51
N ARG A 102 15.18 18.81 17.41
CA ARG A 102 14.62 18.94 16.05
C ARG A 102 14.74 17.59 15.33
N ARG A 103 14.04 16.59 15.87
CA ARG A 103 14.03 15.22 15.35
C ARG A 103 12.60 14.77 15.10
N LEU A 104 12.32 14.35 13.87
CA LEU A 104 11.02 13.89 13.41
C LEU A 104 11.10 12.43 12.96
N ILE A 105 10.21 11.59 13.48
CA ILE A 105 10.10 10.18 13.10
C ILE A 105 8.97 10.03 12.08
N LEU A 106 9.33 9.68 10.85
CA LEU A 106 8.40 9.44 9.74
C LEU A 106 8.06 7.95 9.60
N PRO A 107 6.90 7.59 9.03
CA PRO A 107 6.63 6.22 8.63
C PRO A 107 7.60 5.75 7.52
N GLN A 108 8.09 4.50 7.56
CA GLN A 108 9.03 4.02 6.51
C GLN A 108 8.47 4.15 5.09
N LEU A 109 7.19 3.80 4.93
CA LEU A 109 6.54 3.71 3.64
C LEU A 109 6.25 5.08 2.99
N SER A 110 6.56 6.17 3.70
CA SER A 110 6.50 7.52 3.13
C SER A 110 7.76 7.91 2.36
N ALA A 111 8.81 7.08 2.38
CA ALA A 111 10.11 7.40 1.77
C ALA A 111 10.07 7.61 0.24
N CYS A 112 9.02 7.14 -0.45
CA CYS A 112 8.83 7.42 -1.88
C CYS A 112 8.48 8.90 -2.14
N GLY A 113 7.70 9.54 -1.27
CA GLY A 113 7.20 10.92 -1.46
C GLY A 113 7.86 12.00 -0.60
N LEU A 114 8.54 11.61 0.49
CA LEU A 114 9.11 12.55 1.47
C LEU A 114 10.63 12.64 1.33
N ASP A 115 11.15 13.86 1.35
CA ASP A 115 12.58 14.16 1.21
C ASP A 115 13.21 14.68 2.52
N PRO A 116 13.99 13.84 3.23
CA PRO A 116 14.67 14.25 4.46
C PRO A 116 15.64 15.42 4.29
N ILE A 117 16.34 15.52 3.16
CA ILE A 117 17.33 16.58 2.91
C ILE A 117 16.60 17.91 2.75
N GLU A 118 15.53 17.91 1.97
CA GLU A 118 14.70 19.09 1.75
C GLU A 118 14.02 19.56 3.05
N ILE A 119 13.45 18.63 3.84
CA ILE A 119 12.86 18.92 5.14
C ILE A 119 13.89 19.57 6.07
N LYS A 120 15.08 18.97 6.18
CA LYS A 120 16.17 19.51 7.01
C LYS A 120 16.61 20.89 6.55
N LYS A 121 16.80 21.09 5.24
CA LYS A 121 17.19 22.37 4.66
C LYS A 121 16.15 23.48 4.93
N LYS A 122 14.86 23.15 4.85
CA LYS A 122 13.77 24.14 4.98
C LYS A 122 13.31 24.38 6.41
N THR A 123 13.52 23.44 7.32
CA THR A 123 12.94 23.51 8.68
C THR A 123 13.95 23.31 9.81
N GLY A 124 15.16 22.82 9.51
CA GLY A 124 16.14 22.41 10.51
C GLY A 124 15.84 21.08 11.20
N TRP A 125 14.73 20.41 10.87
CA TRP A 125 14.37 19.11 11.45
C TRP A 125 15.13 17.95 10.79
N ASP A 126 15.81 17.17 11.61
CA ASP A 126 16.40 15.90 11.20
C ASP A 126 15.33 14.81 11.18
N VAL A 127 15.32 14.02 10.12
CA VAL A 127 14.28 13.04 9.85
C VAL A 127 14.84 11.63 9.98
N LYS A 128 14.10 10.76 10.67
CA LYS A 128 14.36 9.32 10.72
C LYS A 128 13.14 8.54 10.28
N PHE A 129 13.32 7.53 9.44
CA PHE A 129 12.24 6.63 9.08
C PHE A 129 12.08 5.55 10.15
N GLY A 130 10.96 5.57 10.85
CA GLY A 130 10.52 4.52 11.76
C GLY A 130 10.13 3.22 11.04
N PRO A 131 9.59 2.23 11.76
CA PRO A 131 9.26 0.91 11.21
C PRO A 131 8.09 0.94 10.23
N VAL A 132 7.90 -0.16 9.49
CA VAL A 132 6.76 -0.36 8.58
C VAL A 132 5.43 -0.41 9.35
N TYR A 133 5.39 -1.13 10.47
CA TYR A 133 4.19 -1.28 11.28
C TYR A 133 4.27 -0.47 12.57
N ALA A 134 3.20 0.26 12.88
CA ALA A 134 3.13 1.11 14.07
C ALA A 134 3.34 0.34 15.38
N LYS A 135 2.92 -0.94 15.45
CA LYS A 135 3.11 -1.81 16.62
C LYS A 135 4.58 -1.97 17.05
N ASP A 136 5.51 -1.76 16.12
CA ASP A 136 6.95 -1.96 16.36
C ASP A 136 7.63 -0.66 16.83
N ILE A 137 6.90 0.46 16.92
CA ILE A 137 7.45 1.76 17.36
C ILE A 137 8.07 1.69 18.77
N PRO A 138 7.44 1.07 19.79
CA PRO A 138 8.03 1.00 21.12
C PRO A 138 9.39 0.29 21.14
N ASP A 139 9.53 -0.82 20.42
CA ASP A 139 10.80 -1.56 20.34
C ASP A 139 11.86 -0.78 19.53
N TYR A 140 11.44 -0.08 18.49
CA TYR A 140 12.31 0.83 17.74
C TYR A 140 12.86 1.98 18.60
N LEU A 141 12.05 2.54 19.51
CA LEU A 141 12.51 3.54 20.48
C LEU A 141 13.53 2.95 21.47
N LYS A 142 13.23 1.78 22.04
CA LYS A 142 14.14 1.07 22.96
C LYS A 142 15.47 0.73 22.30
N ASN A 143 15.46 0.45 21.00
CA ASN A 143 16.64 0.13 20.22
C ASN A 143 17.33 1.37 19.62
N ASN A 144 17.29 2.52 20.31
CA ASN A 144 17.96 3.75 19.90
C ASN A 144 17.67 4.18 18.45
N LEU A 145 16.42 4.03 17.99
CA LEU A 145 15.99 4.37 16.64
C LEU A 145 16.68 3.53 15.54
N GLN A 146 17.02 2.29 15.85
CA GLN A 146 17.54 1.32 14.87
C GLN A 146 16.50 0.25 14.57
N LYS A 147 16.16 0.10 13.28
CA LYS A 147 15.23 -0.92 12.82
C LYS A 147 15.92 -2.27 12.66
N THR A 148 15.26 -3.33 13.11
CA THR A 148 15.62 -4.70 12.72
C THR A 148 15.19 -4.99 11.28
N LYS A 149 15.69 -6.09 10.70
CA LYS A 149 15.28 -6.53 9.36
C LYS A 149 13.76 -6.77 9.26
N SER A 150 13.14 -7.36 10.29
CA SER A 150 11.70 -7.63 10.31
C SER A 150 10.86 -6.36 10.41
N GLN A 151 11.32 -5.35 11.16
CA GLN A 151 10.64 -4.06 11.29
C GLN A 151 10.64 -3.24 9.99
N ARG A 152 11.56 -3.53 9.07
CA ARG A 152 11.60 -2.92 7.73
C ARG A 152 10.75 -3.65 6.70
N GLU A 153 10.22 -4.84 6.99
CA GLU A 153 9.59 -5.70 5.99
C GLU A 153 8.06 -5.57 5.97
N VAL A 154 7.48 -5.46 4.77
CA VAL A 154 6.04 -5.59 4.57
C VAL A 154 5.68 -7.07 4.43
N ILE A 155 4.98 -7.61 5.43
CA ILE A 155 4.61 -9.03 5.49
C ILE A 155 3.18 -9.32 4.98
N PHE A 156 2.32 -8.29 4.90
CA PHE A 156 0.92 -8.38 4.46
C PHE A 156 0.14 -9.56 5.11
N PRO A 157 -0.12 -9.47 6.43
CA PRO A 157 -0.71 -10.58 7.19
C PRO A 157 -2.18 -10.80 6.83
N ILE A 158 -2.74 -11.94 7.26
CA ILE A 158 -4.14 -12.35 6.99
C ILE A 158 -5.14 -11.24 7.30
N LYS A 159 -4.97 -10.53 8.42
CA LYS A 159 -5.86 -9.41 8.76
C LYS A 159 -5.82 -8.28 7.71
N ALA A 160 -4.64 -7.89 7.25
CA ALA A 160 -4.50 -6.85 6.23
C ALA A 160 -5.03 -7.32 4.87
N ARG A 161 -4.90 -8.62 4.57
CA ARG A 161 -5.52 -9.26 3.42
C ARG A 161 -7.04 -9.09 3.48
N LEU A 162 -7.68 -9.57 4.54
CA LEU A 162 -9.13 -9.46 4.71
C LEU A 162 -9.63 -8.02 4.57
N GLU A 163 -8.93 -7.04 5.16
CA GLU A 163 -9.29 -5.64 5.02
C GLU A 163 -9.24 -5.15 3.56
N MET A 164 -8.22 -5.53 2.79
CA MET A 164 -8.14 -5.21 1.36
C MET A 164 -9.20 -5.96 0.55
N GLY A 165 -9.42 -7.24 0.86
CA GLY A 165 -10.42 -8.08 0.22
C GLY A 165 -11.83 -7.55 0.41
N ASN A 166 -12.19 -7.12 1.63
CA ASN A 166 -13.49 -6.52 1.92
C ASN A 166 -13.71 -5.22 1.13
N MET A 167 -12.69 -4.36 1.06
CA MET A 167 -12.76 -3.13 0.28
C MET A 167 -13.02 -3.42 -1.21
N TYR A 168 -12.25 -4.33 -1.81
CA TYR A 168 -12.45 -4.70 -3.22
C TYR A 168 -13.80 -5.37 -3.45
N PHE A 169 -14.19 -6.29 -2.57
CA PHE A 169 -15.46 -7.00 -2.68
C PHE A 169 -16.64 -6.03 -2.63
N ALA A 170 -16.64 -5.08 -1.68
CA ALA A 170 -17.69 -4.07 -1.59
C ALA A 170 -17.75 -3.18 -2.83
N MET A 171 -16.60 -2.70 -3.32
CA MET A 171 -16.52 -1.86 -4.53
C MET A 171 -17.00 -2.62 -5.78
N LEU A 172 -16.51 -3.83 -6.00
CA LEU A 172 -16.91 -4.66 -7.14
C LEU A 172 -18.38 -5.03 -7.06
N THR A 173 -18.89 -5.40 -5.90
CA THR A 173 -20.32 -5.72 -5.69
C THR A 173 -21.21 -4.56 -6.10
N ILE A 174 -20.88 -3.32 -5.71
CA ILE A 174 -21.66 -2.13 -6.10
C ILE A 174 -21.66 -1.96 -7.62
N ILE A 175 -20.49 -2.01 -8.25
CA ILE A 175 -20.35 -1.83 -9.72
C ILE A 175 -21.15 -2.92 -10.46
N LEU A 176 -20.98 -4.18 -10.05
CA LEU A 176 -21.65 -5.32 -10.67
C LEU A 176 -23.16 -5.28 -10.46
N THR A 177 -23.64 -4.83 -9.30
CA THR A 177 -25.08 -4.69 -9.03
C THR A 177 -25.71 -3.68 -9.98
N ILE A 178 -25.02 -2.55 -10.24
CA ILE A 178 -25.49 -1.54 -11.19
C ILE A 178 -25.53 -2.13 -12.61
N ILE A 179 -24.45 -2.78 -13.04
CA ILE A 179 -24.37 -3.42 -14.37
C ILE A 179 -25.46 -4.49 -14.52
N TYR A 180 -25.60 -5.35 -13.51
CA TYR A 180 -26.58 -6.42 -13.48
C TYR A 180 -28.01 -5.88 -13.58
N GLY A 181 -28.33 -4.85 -12.80
CA GLY A 181 -29.65 -4.21 -12.85
C GLY A 181 -29.98 -3.64 -14.22
N ILE A 182 -29.00 -3.06 -14.92
CA ILE A 182 -29.17 -2.58 -16.30
C ILE A 182 -29.39 -3.75 -17.26
N CYS A 183 -28.58 -4.81 -17.16
CA CYS A 183 -28.72 -5.99 -18.02
C CYS A 183 -30.05 -6.72 -17.81
N ALA A 184 -30.54 -6.78 -16.56
CA ALA A 184 -31.79 -7.46 -16.21
C ALA A 184 -33.04 -6.81 -16.83
N ILE A 185 -32.95 -5.55 -17.28
CA ILE A 185 -34.02 -4.88 -18.05
C ILE A 185 -34.20 -5.52 -19.44
N PHE A 186 -33.12 -6.06 -20.02
CA PHE A 186 -33.10 -6.58 -21.39
C PHE A 186 -33.03 -8.10 -21.47
N ILE A 187 -32.77 -8.78 -20.35
CA ILE A 187 -32.50 -10.22 -20.31
C ILE A 187 -33.39 -10.85 -19.24
N ASP A 188 -34.50 -11.47 -19.67
CA ASP A 188 -35.51 -12.07 -18.78
C ASP A 188 -34.98 -13.21 -17.90
N ARG A 189 -33.81 -13.79 -18.24
CA ARG A 189 -33.16 -14.85 -17.46
C ARG A 189 -32.31 -14.35 -16.29
N LEU A 190 -32.16 -13.03 -16.10
CA LEU A 190 -31.40 -12.46 -15.00
C LEU A 190 -32.27 -12.28 -13.76
N ASP A 191 -32.50 -13.39 -13.05
CA ASP A 191 -33.26 -13.43 -11.80
C ASP A 191 -32.38 -13.28 -10.53
N TRP A 192 -33.03 -13.24 -9.37
CA TRP A 192 -32.34 -13.10 -8.09
C TRP A 192 -31.31 -14.20 -7.80
N PHE A 193 -31.50 -15.42 -8.28
CA PHE A 193 -30.56 -16.51 -8.06
C PHE A 193 -29.28 -16.30 -8.88
N VAL A 194 -29.40 -15.84 -10.13
CA VAL A 194 -28.24 -15.50 -10.97
C VAL A 194 -27.47 -14.30 -10.39
N TYR A 195 -28.18 -13.33 -9.79
CA TYR A 195 -27.54 -12.23 -9.06
C TYR A 195 -26.75 -12.74 -7.84
N LEU A 196 -27.37 -13.58 -7.01
CA LEU A 196 -26.71 -14.15 -5.83
C LEU A 196 -25.47 -14.96 -6.20
N ASP A 197 -25.58 -15.79 -7.24
CA ASP A 197 -24.48 -16.57 -7.80
C ASP A 197 -23.32 -15.68 -8.26
N MET A 198 -23.60 -14.59 -8.99
CA MET A 198 -22.58 -13.59 -9.39
C MET A 198 -21.85 -13.02 -8.17
N ILE A 199 -22.55 -12.66 -7.10
CA ILE A 199 -21.95 -12.12 -5.87
C ILE A 199 -21.10 -13.18 -5.17
N CYS A 200 -21.57 -14.44 -5.11
CA CYS A 200 -20.82 -15.56 -4.56
C CYS A 200 -19.53 -15.84 -5.36
N LEU A 201 -19.60 -15.84 -6.69
CA LEU A 201 -18.43 -15.99 -7.56
C LEU A 201 -17.45 -14.82 -7.35
N CYS A 202 -17.94 -13.58 -7.29
CA CYS A 202 -17.13 -12.41 -7.01
C CYS A 202 -16.36 -12.55 -5.68
N ALA A 203 -17.05 -12.98 -4.61
CA ALA A 203 -16.44 -13.23 -3.31
C ALA A 203 -15.38 -14.33 -3.42
N LEU A 204 -15.72 -15.48 -4.02
CA LEU A 204 -14.82 -16.62 -4.18
C LEU A 204 -13.54 -16.21 -4.91
N MET A 205 -13.66 -15.48 -6.02
CA MET A 205 -12.51 -15.05 -6.80
C MET A 205 -11.66 -14.00 -6.08
N ASN A 206 -12.30 -12.99 -5.48
CA ASN A 206 -11.59 -11.93 -4.77
C ASN A 206 -10.80 -12.46 -3.56
N TYR A 207 -11.47 -13.19 -2.65
CA TYR A 207 -10.81 -13.75 -1.48
C TYR A 207 -9.88 -14.90 -1.87
N GLY A 208 -10.29 -15.75 -2.81
CA GLY A 208 -9.46 -16.83 -3.34
C GLY A 208 -8.14 -16.32 -3.91
N ALA A 209 -8.15 -15.28 -4.74
CA ALA A 209 -6.94 -14.67 -5.28
C ALA A 209 -6.06 -14.09 -4.16
N LEU A 210 -6.64 -13.33 -3.24
CA LEU A 210 -5.95 -12.69 -2.13
C LEU A 210 -5.24 -13.68 -1.19
N PHE A 211 -5.83 -14.86 -0.98
CA PHE A 211 -5.26 -15.91 -0.14
C PHE A 211 -4.31 -16.83 -0.90
N SER A 212 -4.63 -17.23 -2.13
CA SER A 212 -3.85 -18.24 -2.87
C SER A 212 -2.64 -17.66 -3.62
N VAL A 213 -2.78 -16.49 -4.25
CA VAL A 213 -1.74 -15.89 -5.11
C VAL A 213 -0.42 -15.65 -4.38
N PRO A 214 -0.39 -15.21 -3.10
CA PRO A 214 0.86 -15.12 -2.32
C PRO A 214 1.66 -16.43 -2.19
N TYR A 215 1.02 -17.60 -2.25
CA TYR A 215 1.69 -18.89 -2.08
C TYR A 215 2.24 -19.47 -3.40
N LEU A 216 1.76 -18.98 -4.55
CA LEU A 216 2.27 -19.40 -5.85
C LEU A 216 3.68 -18.83 -6.06
N LYS A 217 4.70 -19.68 -6.20
CA LYS A 217 6.12 -19.29 -6.36
C LYS A 217 6.47 -18.80 -7.78
N LEU A 218 5.56 -18.10 -8.45
CA LEU A 218 5.80 -17.54 -9.78
C LEU A 218 6.27 -16.08 -9.72
N LYS A 219 7.03 -15.66 -10.74
CA LYS A 219 7.59 -14.31 -10.82
C LYS A 219 6.59 -13.23 -11.24
N SER A 220 5.63 -13.57 -12.10
CA SER A 220 4.64 -12.62 -12.65
C SER A 220 3.30 -12.76 -11.97
N GLY A 221 2.68 -11.64 -11.62
CA GLY A 221 1.32 -11.58 -11.07
C GLY A 221 0.30 -12.19 -12.03
N ARG A 222 0.39 -11.83 -13.31
CA ARG A 222 -0.51 -12.35 -14.36
C ARG A 222 -0.45 -13.87 -14.48
N LYS A 223 0.75 -14.47 -14.45
CA LYS A 223 0.90 -15.93 -14.52
C LYS A 223 0.26 -16.64 -13.33
N LYS A 224 0.30 -16.04 -12.13
CA LYS A 224 -0.39 -16.58 -10.95
C LYS A 224 -1.90 -16.54 -11.11
N MET A 225 -2.43 -15.43 -11.63
CA MET A 225 -3.86 -15.28 -11.89
C MET A 225 -4.36 -16.25 -12.94
N ILE A 226 -3.57 -16.55 -13.98
CA ILE A 226 -3.92 -17.57 -14.98
C ILE A 226 -4.04 -18.96 -14.33
N ILE A 227 -3.10 -19.35 -13.47
CA ILE A 227 -3.18 -20.64 -12.75
C ILE A 227 -4.40 -20.67 -11.84
N PHE A 228 -4.65 -19.58 -11.12
CA PHE A 228 -5.84 -19.44 -10.28
C PHE A 228 -7.13 -19.58 -11.10
N GLU A 229 -7.18 -18.99 -12.29
CA GLU A 229 -8.35 -19.08 -13.18
C GLU A 229 -8.60 -20.49 -13.71
N VAL A 230 -7.56 -21.22 -14.10
CA VAL A 230 -7.70 -22.62 -14.52
C VAL A 230 -8.32 -23.47 -13.40
N PHE A 231 -7.92 -23.21 -12.16
CA PHE A 231 -8.51 -23.87 -11.00
C PHE A 231 -9.98 -23.48 -10.79
N ILE A 232 -10.33 -22.19 -10.90
CA ILE A 232 -11.72 -21.71 -10.78
C ILE A 232 -12.61 -22.30 -11.88
N ILE A 233 -12.16 -22.34 -13.14
CA ILE A 233 -12.90 -22.96 -14.24
C ILE A 233 -13.15 -24.45 -13.94
N GLY A 234 -12.15 -25.16 -13.42
CA GLY A 234 -12.32 -26.55 -12.99
C GLY A 234 -13.40 -26.71 -11.92
N LEU A 235 -13.45 -25.80 -10.93
CA LEU A 235 -14.50 -25.79 -9.90
C LEU A 235 -15.89 -25.48 -10.48
N ILE A 236 -16.00 -24.52 -11.39
CA ILE A 236 -17.26 -24.18 -12.07
C ILE A 236 -17.79 -25.39 -12.83
N LEU A 237 -16.94 -26.05 -13.62
CA LEU A 237 -17.31 -27.25 -14.38
C LEU A 237 -17.71 -28.43 -13.48
N LEU A 238 -16.98 -28.63 -12.37
CA LEU A 238 -17.30 -29.66 -11.39
C LEU A 238 -18.65 -29.41 -10.71
N PHE A 239 -18.89 -28.17 -10.27
CA PHE A 239 -20.14 -27.77 -9.64
C PHE A 239 -21.33 -27.93 -10.59
N TYR A 240 -21.16 -27.51 -11.85
CA TYR A 240 -22.16 -27.69 -12.90
C TYR A 240 -22.49 -29.16 -13.14
N PHE A 241 -21.47 -30.04 -13.20
CA PHE A 241 -21.66 -31.47 -13.40
C PHE A 241 -22.54 -32.13 -12.31
N PHE A 242 -22.41 -31.69 -11.06
CA PHE A 242 -23.19 -32.26 -9.96
C PHE A 242 -24.62 -31.72 -9.85
N ILE A 243 -24.84 -30.45 -10.20
CA ILE A 243 -26.12 -29.76 -9.95
C ILE A 243 -27.00 -29.72 -11.21
N TRP A 244 -26.46 -30.05 -12.38
CA TRP A 244 -27.19 -30.07 -13.66
C TRP A 244 -27.87 -28.72 -13.94
N LEU A 245 -27.12 -27.64 -13.72
CA LEU A 245 -27.60 -26.28 -14.00
C LEU A 245 -27.83 -26.08 -15.50
N ASP A 246 -28.55 -25.02 -15.86
CA ASP A 246 -28.79 -24.64 -17.25
C ASP A 246 -27.50 -24.13 -17.93
N LEU A 247 -27.38 -24.37 -19.24
CA LEU A 247 -26.22 -23.98 -20.06
C LEU A 247 -25.98 -22.46 -20.02
N PHE A 248 -27.05 -21.67 -19.91
CA PHE A 248 -26.95 -20.22 -19.74
C PHE A 248 -26.13 -19.84 -18.50
N VAL A 249 -26.41 -20.48 -17.35
CA VAL A 249 -25.73 -20.20 -16.07
C VAL A 249 -24.26 -20.61 -16.13
N LEU A 250 -23.95 -21.71 -16.82
CA LEU A 250 -22.56 -22.12 -17.05
C LEU A 250 -21.78 -21.09 -17.88
N ILE A 251 -22.33 -20.68 -19.04
CA ILE A 251 -21.68 -19.69 -19.90
C ILE A 251 -21.51 -18.36 -19.15
N TRP A 252 -22.54 -17.94 -18.41
CA TRP A 252 -22.52 -16.75 -17.58
C TRP A 252 -21.38 -16.78 -16.56
N ASN A 253 -21.24 -17.87 -15.81
CA ASN A 253 -20.19 -18.02 -14.80
C ASN A 253 -18.78 -18.02 -15.42
N LEU A 254 -18.58 -18.70 -16.55
CA LEU A 254 -17.29 -18.72 -17.24
C LEU A 254 -16.91 -17.34 -17.79
N VAL A 255 -17.87 -16.58 -18.33
CA VAL A 255 -17.61 -15.22 -18.80
C VAL A 255 -17.29 -14.30 -17.63
N LEU A 256 -18.06 -14.37 -16.54
CA LEU A 256 -17.80 -13.58 -15.33
C LEU A 256 -16.43 -13.91 -14.71
N SER A 257 -16.05 -15.19 -14.65
CA SER A 257 -14.76 -15.57 -14.07
C SER A 257 -13.60 -14.97 -14.87
N LEU A 258 -13.66 -15.04 -16.20
CA LEU A 258 -12.65 -14.44 -17.07
C LEU A 258 -12.58 -12.91 -16.91
N LEU A 259 -13.73 -12.24 -16.79
CA LEU A 259 -13.77 -10.79 -16.53
C LEU A 259 -13.14 -10.43 -15.18
N PHE A 260 -13.47 -11.17 -14.11
CA PHE A 260 -12.84 -10.98 -12.81
C PHE A 260 -11.35 -11.22 -12.83
N MET A 261 -10.90 -12.28 -13.49
CA MET A 261 -9.48 -12.57 -13.65
C MET A 261 -8.77 -11.40 -14.31
N PHE A 262 -9.33 -10.86 -15.40
CA PHE A 262 -8.75 -9.70 -16.08
C PHE A 262 -8.62 -8.50 -15.14
N ILE A 263 -9.69 -8.13 -14.42
CA ILE A 263 -9.69 -6.99 -13.48
C ILE A 263 -8.67 -7.20 -12.36
N LEU A 264 -8.72 -8.34 -11.67
CA LEU A 264 -7.85 -8.65 -10.53
C LEU A 264 -6.37 -8.79 -10.95
N SER A 265 -6.11 -9.24 -12.17
CA SER A 265 -4.77 -9.42 -12.72
C SER A 265 -4.09 -8.09 -13.05
N GLU A 266 -4.83 -7.13 -13.62
CA GLU A 266 -4.30 -5.80 -13.92
C GLU A 266 -4.06 -4.98 -12.64
N ASP A 267 -4.92 -5.15 -11.63
CA ASP A 267 -4.89 -4.39 -10.39
C ASP A 267 -4.30 -5.17 -9.19
N LEU A 268 -3.51 -6.21 -9.45
CA LEU A 268 -2.92 -7.03 -8.39
C LEU A 268 -2.04 -6.19 -7.45
N HIS A 269 -1.39 -5.14 -7.94
CA HIS A 269 -0.64 -4.18 -7.11
C HIS A 269 -1.56 -3.35 -6.19
N GLY A 270 -2.77 -3.00 -6.65
CA GLY A 270 -3.78 -2.33 -5.81
C GLY A 270 -4.32 -3.26 -4.72
N LEU A 271 -4.43 -4.56 -5.01
CA LEU A 271 -4.88 -5.60 -4.07
C LEU A 271 -3.84 -5.95 -3.00
N THR A 272 -2.55 -5.90 -3.35
CA THR A 272 -1.49 -6.39 -2.46
C THR A 272 -0.18 -5.60 -2.60
N PRO A 273 0.43 -5.18 -1.48
CA PRO A 273 1.60 -4.32 -1.47
C PRO A 273 2.93 -5.05 -1.75
N ILE A 274 2.88 -6.35 -2.06
CA ILE A 274 4.07 -7.21 -2.18
C ILE A 274 4.43 -7.55 -3.64
N TYR A 275 3.68 -7.02 -4.60
CA TYR A 275 3.89 -7.22 -6.03
C TYR A 275 4.08 -5.89 -6.73
N LYS A 276 4.78 -5.91 -7.87
CA LYS A 276 4.86 -4.78 -8.79
C LYS A 276 3.61 -4.70 -9.67
N SER A 277 3.23 -3.50 -10.10
CA SER A 277 2.16 -3.32 -11.07
C SER A 277 2.59 -3.81 -12.45
N GLU A 278 1.87 -4.81 -12.97
CA GLU A 278 2.12 -5.35 -14.32
C GLU A 278 1.62 -4.38 -15.39
N LEU A 279 0.48 -3.72 -15.16
CA LEU A 279 -0.05 -2.67 -16.04
C LEU A 279 0.88 -1.47 -16.11
N GLY A 280 1.38 -1.01 -14.95
CA GLY A 280 2.34 0.09 -14.88
C GLY A 280 3.64 -0.25 -15.61
N ASN A 281 4.17 -1.46 -15.39
CA ASN A 281 5.35 -1.95 -16.08
C ASN A 281 5.15 -2.02 -17.60
N ALA A 282 4.03 -2.57 -18.07
CA ALA A 282 3.72 -2.69 -19.49
C ALA A 282 3.58 -1.32 -20.17
N ASN A 283 2.91 -0.35 -19.54
CA ASN A 283 2.78 1.00 -20.07
C ASN A 283 4.11 1.75 -20.08
N TRP A 284 4.91 1.62 -19.03
CA TRP A 284 6.24 2.23 -18.95
C TRP A 284 7.18 1.71 -20.06
N LYS A 285 7.17 0.39 -20.32
CA LYS A 285 7.91 -0.21 -21.44
C LYS A 285 7.50 0.31 -22.81
N LYS A 286 6.24 0.72 -22.98
CA LYS A 286 5.73 1.36 -24.20
C LYS A 286 6.06 2.87 -24.27
N GLY A 287 6.87 3.39 -23.36
CA GLY A 287 7.25 4.80 -23.29
C GLY A 287 6.18 5.72 -22.67
N LYS A 288 5.07 5.17 -22.16
CA LYS A 288 4.05 5.97 -21.49
C LYS A 288 4.50 6.31 -20.07
N LYS A 289 4.40 7.59 -19.71
CA LYS A 289 4.76 8.10 -18.38
C LYS A 289 3.56 8.44 -17.51
N THR A 290 2.37 8.48 -18.10
CA THR A 290 1.10 8.72 -17.41
C THR A 290 0.03 7.74 -17.91
N MET A 291 -0.94 7.46 -17.05
CA MET A 291 -2.15 6.72 -17.38
C MET A 291 -3.35 7.61 -17.12
N ASN A 292 -4.14 7.85 -18.17
CA ASN A 292 -5.37 8.63 -18.07
C ASN A 292 -6.54 7.69 -17.83
N PHE A 293 -7.22 7.88 -16.71
CA PHE A 293 -8.52 7.31 -16.42
C PHE A 293 -9.59 8.39 -16.61
N ILE A 294 -10.86 7.98 -16.69
CA ILE A 294 -12.00 8.87 -16.98
C ILE A 294 -12.03 10.11 -16.06
N ILE A 295 -11.58 9.95 -14.80
CA ILE A 295 -11.66 10.98 -13.76
C ILE A 295 -10.30 11.42 -13.21
N ALA A 296 -9.19 10.83 -13.66
CA ALA A 296 -7.88 11.10 -13.06
C ALA A 296 -6.73 10.78 -14.01
N GLU A 297 -5.68 11.59 -13.95
CA GLU A 297 -4.39 11.27 -14.54
C GLU A 297 -3.45 10.72 -13.45
N TYR A 298 -2.90 9.54 -13.69
CA TYR A 298 -1.95 8.90 -12.79
C TYR A 298 -0.55 8.89 -13.40
N LYS A 299 0.41 9.54 -12.72
CA LYS A 299 1.80 9.52 -13.14
C LYS A 299 2.45 8.18 -12.79
N LEU A 300 3.04 7.54 -13.79
CA LEU A 300 3.72 6.26 -13.59
C LEU A 300 5.08 6.48 -12.94
N ASN A 301 5.30 5.71 -11.87
CA ASN A 301 6.63 5.47 -11.34
C ASN A 301 7.50 4.76 -12.39
N PRO A 302 8.82 5.04 -12.45
CA PRO A 302 9.72 4.26 -13.28
C PRO A 302 9.67 2.75 -12.96
N TYR A 303 9.51 1.93 -14.00
CA TYR A 303 9.52 0.47 -13.90
C TYR A 303 10.76 -0.12 -14.59
N GLY A 304 11.28 -1.20 -13.99
CA GLY A 304 12.42 -1.94 -14.52
C GLY A 304 13.29 -2.55 -13.42
N ARG A 305 14.51 -2.95 -13.79
CA ARG A 305 15.49 -3.54 -12.88
C ARG A 305 16.30 -2.45 -12.18
N ILE A 306 16.54 -2.63 -10.89
CA ILE A 306 17.42 -1.75 -10.14
C ILE A 306 18.87 -2.05 -10.52
N SER A 307 19.64 -0.99 -10.80
CA SER A 307 21.08 -1.05 -10.99
C SER A 307 21.78 -0.20 -9.93
N ILE A 308 22.94 -0.67 -9.45
CA ILE A 308 23.78 0.05 -8.49
C ILE A 308 25.15 0.31 -9.13
N ASN A 309 25.56 1.57 -9.22
CA ASN A 309 26.95 1.90 -9.46
C ASN A 309 27.73 1.80 -8.13
N ARG A 310 28.50 0.71 -7.96
CA ARG A 310 29.28 0.48 -6.73
C ARG A 310 30.47 1.42 -6.60
N GLU A 311 30.99 2.01 -7.67
CA GLU A 311 32.16 2.89 -7.59
C GLU A 311 31.86 4.16 -6.77
N ILE A 312 30.72 4.79 -7.07
CA ILE A 312 30.24 5.99 -6.37
C ILE A 312 29.40 5.70 -5.12
N CYS A 313 29.15 4.43 -4.79
CA CYS A 313 28.41 4.08 -3.59
C CYS A 313 29.22 4.42 -2.32
N ILE A 314 28.68 5.30 -1.49
CA ILE A 314 29.31 5.76 -0.24
C ILE A 314 28.98 4.90 1.00
N GLY A 315 28.26 3.78 0.84
CA GLY A 315 28.00 2.88 1.97
C GLY A 315 27.02 3.38 3.06
N CYS A 316 26.24 4.43 2.79
CA CYS A 316 25.37 5.05 3.82
C CYS A 316 24.20 4.19 4.32
N GLY A 317 23.83 3.12 3.60
CA GLY A 317 22.76 2.19 4.00
C GLY A 317 21.31 2.72 3.91
N VAL A 318 21.07 3.95 3.43
CA VAL A 318 19.71 4.52 3.34
C VAL A 318 18.76 3.64 2.52
N CYS A 319 19.24 3.04 1.42
CA CYS A 319 18.44 2.12 0.61
C CYS A 319 18.04 0.84 1.36
N ILE A 320 18.88 0.34 2.27
CA ILE A 320 18.53 -0.78 3.17
C ILE A 320 17.44 -0.33 4.14
N ASP A 321 17.59 0.88 4.69
CA ASP A 321 16.69 1.43 5.71
C ASP A 321 15.25 1.66 5.21
N VAL A 322 15.10 2.09 3.95
CA VAL A 322 13.80 2.41 3.37
C VAL A 322 13.18 1.27 2.56
N CYS A 323 13.92 0.20 2.25
CA CYS A 323 13.42 -0.89 1.42
C CYS A 323 12.39 -1.75 2.17
N PRO A 324 11.11 -1.78 1.75
CA PRO A 324 10.07 -2.56 2.42
C PRO A 324 10.15 -4.07 2.15
N ARG A 325 11.08 -4.50 1.29
CA ARG A 325 11.21 -5.87 0.79
C ARG A 325 12.58 -6.49 1.10
N ASN A 326 13.43 -5.78 1.85
CA ASN A 326 14.76 -6.23 2.25
C ASN A 326 15.61 -6.79 1.09
N VAL A 327 15.59 -6.13 -0.07
CA VAL A 327 16.32 -6.61 -1.28
C VAL A 327 17.81 -6.30 -1.25
N TYR A 328 18.27 -5.52 -0.27
CA TYR A 328 19.65 -5.05 -0.14
C TYR A 328 20.33 -5.61 1.11
N LEU A 329 21.65 -5.78 1.05
CA LEU A 329 22.51 -6.07 2.19
C LEU A 329 23.75 -5.19 2.16
N MET A 330 24.31 -4.90 3.34
CA MET A 330 25.62 -4.27 3.43
C MET A 330 26.69 -5.34 3.23
N ASN A 331 27.64 -5.08 2.34
CA ASN A 331 28.81 -5.91 2.15
C ASN A 331 29.82 -5.57 3.24
N GLU A 332 30.24 -6.58 4.02
CA GLU A 332 31.12 -6.34 5.16
C GLU A 332 32.56 -5.98 4.75
N SER A 333 33.00 -6.43 3.57
CA SER A 333 34.38 -6.28 3.11
C SER A 333 34.70 -4.85 2.68
N ASP A 334 33.81 -4.24 1.88
CA ASP A 334 34.01 -2.88 1.33
C ASP A 334 33.04 -1.84 1.88
N LYS A 335 32.14 -2.25 2.80
CA LYS A 335 31.08 -1.41 3.39
C LYS A 335 30.19 -0.75 2.35
N LYS A 336 30.01 -1.38 1.18
CA LYS A 336 29.08 -0.93 0.12
C LYS A 336 27.82 -1.79 0.10
N VAL A 337 26.76 -1.28 -0.53
CA VAL A 337 25.47 -1.99 -0.57
C VAL A 337 25.36 -2.89 -1.80
N ASP A 338 24.92 -4.13 -1.58
CA ASP A 338 24.63 -5.13 -2.60
C ASP A 338 23.12 -5.36 -2.77
N LEU A 339 22.70 -5.56 -4.02
CA LEU A 339 21.34 -5.99 -4.38
C LEU A 339 21.30 -7.52 -4.44
N VAL A 340 20.72 -8.14 -3.41
CA VAL A 340 20.78 -9.60 -3.21
C VAL A 340 19.51 -10.32 -3.65
N ASP A 341 18.35 -9.66 -3.64
CA ASP A 341 17.07 -10.26 -4.01
C ASP A 341 16.22 -9.31 -4.87
N PRO A 342 16.68 -9.01 -6.10
CA PRO A 342 15.99 -8.08 -6.99
C PRO A 342 14.57 -8.52 -7.36
N ILE A 343 14.27 -9.83 -7.28
CA ILE A 343 12.95 -10.39 -7.64
C ILE A 343 11.87 -9.93 -6.67
N LYS A 344 12.20 -9.68 -5.40
CA LYS A 344 11.25 -9.15 -4.41
C LYS A 344 10.97 -7.66 -4.55
N CYS A 345 11.66 -6.96 -5.45
CA CYS A 345 11.46 -5.54 -5.68
C CYS A 345 10.04 -5.27 -6.21
N ILE A 346 9.39 -4.25 -5.65
CA ILE A 346 8.04 -3.81 -6.01
C ILE A 346 8.03 -2.47 -6.76
N ASN A 347 9.20 -1.95 -7.17
CA ASN A 347 9.33 -0.67 -7.91
C ASN A 347 8.68 0.55 -7.23
N CYS A 348 8.74 0.63 -5.89
CA CYS A 348 8.24 1.79 -5.12
C CYS A 348 9.17 3.02 -5.17
N ASN A 349 10.36 2.90 -5.76
CA ASN A 349 11.35 3.96 -6.01
C ASN A 349 11.92 4.71 -4.80
N ALA A 350 11.52 4.36 -3.57
CA ALA A 350 12.04 4.96 -2.36
C ALA A 350 13.59 4.93 -2.29
N CYS A 351 14.22 3.81 -2.62
CA CYS A 351 15.68 3.69 -2.59
C CYS A 351 16.41 4.62 -3.59
N VAL A 352 15.85 4.80 -4.79
CA VAL A 352 16.41 5.66 -5.83
C VAL A 352 16.27 7.12 -5.43
N HIS A 353 15.07 7.53 -5.00
CA HIS A 353 14.81 8.91 -4.56
C HIS A 353 15.60 9.31 -3.30
N ARG A 354 15.93 8.34 -2.44
CA ARG A 354 16.68 8.59 -1.19
C ARG A 354 18.19 8.30 -1.30
N CYS A 355 18.71 7.99 -2.50
CA CYS A 355 20.12 7.71 -2.67
C CYS A 355 20.97 9.00 -2.60
N LEU A 356 21.72 9.16 -1.50
CA LEU A 356 22.56 10.36 -1.29
C LEU A 356 23.65 10.53 -2.34
N ALA A 357 24.24 9.42 -2.79
CA ALA A 357 25.30 9.41 -3.80
C ALA A 357 24.78 9.30 -5.25
N GLN A 358 23.45 9.25 -5.43
CA GLN A 358 22.81 9.05 -6.74
C GLN A 358 23.34 7.81 -7.51
N CYS A 359 23.73 6.76 -6.79
CA CYS A 359 24.29 5.54 -7.37
C CYS A 359 23.26 4.50 -7.79
N LEU A 360 21.98 4.72 -7.47
CA LEU A 360 20.87 3.81 -7.77
C LEU A 360 20.06 4.34 -8.96
N THR A 361 19.85 3.48 -9.96
CA THR A 361 19.02 3.80 -11.14
C THR A 361 18.08 2.65 -11.47
N ILE A 362 17.05 2.94 -12.27
CA ILE A 362 16.12 1.94 -12.80
C ILE A 362 16.38 1.82 -14.28
N LEU A 363 16.83 0.64 -14.70
CA LEU A 363 17.06 0.31 -16.10
C LEU A 363 15.84 -0.43 -16.66
N PRO A 364 15.51 -0.25 -17.94
CA PRO A 364 14.48 -1.05 -18.59
C PRO A 364 14.74 -2.56 -18.43
N ASP A 365 13.66 -3.31 -18.17
CA ASP A 365 13.66 -4.78 -18.07
C ASP A 365 13.86 -5.46 -19.44
#